data_AF-A0A8J8TPN3-F1
#
_entry.id   AF-A0A8J8TPN3-F1
#
_cell.length_a   1.000
_cell.length_b   1.000
_cell.length_c   1.000
_cell.angle_alpha   90.00
_cell.angle_beta   90.00
_cell.angle_gamma   90.00
#
_symmetry.space_group_name_H-M   'P 1'
#
loop_
_entity.id
_entity.type
_entity.pdbx_description
1 polymer ?
#
loop_
_entity_poly.entity_id
_entity_poly.type
_entity_poly.pdbx_seq_one_letter_code
_entity_poly.pdbx_strand_id
1 'polypeptide(L)'
;MSEDDPDHSLRESVEQSRHGAPAVGAVVRDRFESNEVFQRIIAAADDEIDTGLRELFFSALAAGFAITLTFLIYASMYAEYDGDPILSGLLYPIGFIYIILGGYQLYTENTLPPVALVLERLASLPALLRVWTVVLIGNFVGGTFGALVLAFTGVFSPEASIAATDIAMKGMETPFWDLFFKGAFAGLIVAGVVWLDFASRDTITRFFLVYMAFLMIPFADLFHVVVSFTEVMYLVFNGQVALYAGMSQFVLPVLLGNTIGGVLLVTVVNYFQTTERRLEDARRDGAERQLTIREWLIGGLAGRAYVPARPGKESRLPEDQLGIEERMEARYGSDVTDHGEHYRDGDAEQTSDVADYPKNE
;
A
#
# COMPACT_ATOMS: atom_id res chain seq x y z
N MET A 1 -62.54 5.41 -4.27
CA MET A 1 -62.53 6.88 -4.38
C MET A 1 -62.39 7.38 -2.96
N SER A 2 -61.34 8.05 -2.52
CA SER A 2 -60.04 8.55 -2.99
C SER A 2 -59.29 8.87 -1.67
N GLU A 3 -57.98 8.94 -1.51
CA GLU A 3 -56.82 9.16 -2.34
C GLU A 3 -55.65 8.48 -1.61
N ASP A 4 -54.77 7.81 -2.36
CA ASP A 4 -53.35 7.83 -2.03
C ASP A 4 -52.97 9.31 -1.92
N ASP A 5 -52.71 9.80 -0.70
CA ASP A 5 -52.15 11.13 -0.51
C ASP A 5 -50.64 11.04 -0.73
N PRO A 6 -50.12 11.44 -1.91
CA PRO A 6 -48.69 11.37 -2.19
C PRO A 6 -47.89 12.23 -1.21
N ASP A 7 -48.52 13.22 -0.55
CA ASP A 7 -47.88 14.14 0.39
C ASP A 7 -47.53 13.46 1.73
N HIS A 8 -48.21 12.37 2.12
CA HIS A 8 -47.86 11.63 3.35
C HIS A 8 -46.59 10.79 3.16
N SER A 9 -46.47 10.11 2.01
CA SER A 9 -45.25 9.35 1.65
C SER A 9 -44.06 10.28 1.38
N LEU A 10 -44.33 11.48 0.85
CA LEU A 10 -43.32 12.51 0.67
C LEU A 10 -42.87 13.12 2.01
N ARG A 11 -43.78 13.31 2.96
CA ARG A 11 -43.43 13.74 4.34
C ARG A 11 -42.61 12.68 5.08
N GLU A 12 -42.93 11.39 4.97
CA GLU A 12 -42.10 10.33 5.55
C GLU A 12 -40.71 10.25 4.89
N SER A 13 -40.62 10.35 3.56
CA SER A 13 -39.33 10.32 2.85
C SER A 13 -38.48 11.58 3.08
N VAL A 14 -39.11 12.74 3.30
CA VAL A 14 -38.43 14.00 3.65
C VAL A 14 -38.03 14.05 5.12
N GLU A 15 -38.81 13.47 6.05
CA GLU A 15 -38.41 13.29 7.45
C GLU A 15 -37.28 12.28 7.59
N GLN A 16 -37.29 11.19 6.79
CA GLN A 16 -36.19 10.23 6.74
C GLN A 16 -34.92 10.82 6.12
N SER A 17 -35.04 11.81 5.23
CA SER A 17 -33.90 12.53 4.63
C SER A 17 -33.34 13.66 5.51
N ARG A 18 -34.08 14.12 6.54
CA ARG A 18 -33.63 15.15 7.49
C ARG A 18 -32.98 14.61 8.77
N HIS A 19 -33.05 13.30 8.99
CA HIS A 19 -32.30 12.62 10.04
C HIS A 19 -31.20 11.73 9.45
N GLY A 20 -30.24 12.37 8.79
CA GLY A 20 -28.89 11.81 8.58
C GLY A 20 -28.03 11.77 9.85
N ALA A 21 -28.62 12.02 11.03
CA ALA A 21 -27.99 11.82 12.32
C ALA A 21 -28.53 10.52 12.92
N PRO A 22 -27.66 9.60 13.40
CA PRO A 22 -28.11 8.36 14.01
C PRO A 22 -29.08 8.66 15.16
N ALA A 23 -30.17 7.89 15.28
CA ALA A 23 -31.03 7.92 16.45
C ALA A 23 -30.15 7.82 17.70
N VAL A 24 -30.34 8.75 18.64
CA VAL A 24 -29.58 8.85 19.89
C VAL A 24 -29.51 7.46 20.53
N GLY A 25 -28.31 6.86 20.57
CA GLY A 25 -28.08 5.50 21.07
C GLY A 25 -27.62 4.46 20.03
N ALA A 26 -27.52 4.80 18.74
CA ALA A 26 -26.78 3.95 17.81
C ALA A 26 -25.30 4.00 18.16
N VAL A 27 -24.80 2.95 18.82
CA VAL A 27 -23.36 2.74 19.03
C VAL A 27 -22.69 2.76 17.66
N VAL A 28 -22.04 3.88 17.32
CA VAL A 28 -21.13 3.92 16.18
C VAL A 28 -20.12 2.82 16.44
N ARG A 29 -20.13 1.76 15.61
CA ARG A 29 -19.20 0.65 15.79
C ARG A 29 -17.79 1.20 15.61
N ASP A 30 -16.98 1.04 16.65
CA ASP A 30 -15.60 1.51 16.66
C ASP A 30 -14.68 0.65 15.78
N ARG A 31 -15.18 -0.47 15.25
CA ARG A 31 -14.49 -1.35 14.31
C ARG A 31 -15.17 -1.37 12.94
N PHE A 32 -14.37 -1.49 11.89
CA PHE A 32 -14.87 -1.77 10.56
C PHE A 32 -15.42 -3.20 10.48
N GLU A 33 -16.53 -3.38 9.76
CA GLU A 33 -17.00 -4.71 9.40
C GLU A 33 -16.03 -5.33 8.38
N SER A 34 -15.91 -6.66 8.36
CA SER A 34 -14.98 -7.34 7.44
C SER A 34 -15.22 -6.97 5.97
N ASN A 35 -16.47 -6.70 5.58
CA ASN A 35 -16.80 -6.23 4.23
C ASN A 35 -16.20 -4.84 3.93
N GLU A 36 -16.23 -3.93 4.90
CA GLU A 36 -15.66 -2.59 4.70
C GLU A 36 -14.14 -2.65 4.58
N VAL A 37 -13.50 -3.49 5.40
CA VAL A 37 -12.05 -3.76 5.28
C VAL A 37 -11.72 -4.34 3.90
N PHE A 38 -12.51 -5.31 3.44
CA PHE A 38 -12.35 -5.89 2.11
C PHE A 38 -12.51 -4.87 0.99
N GLN A 39 -13.52 -3.99 1.04
CA GLN A 39 -13.70 -2.94 0.05
C GLN A 39 -12.53 -1.95 0.00
N ARG A 40 -11.95 -1.62 1.15
CA ARG A 40 -10.74 -0.77 1.22
C ARG A 40 -9.53 -1.45 0.59
N ILE A 41 -9.35 -2.74 0.85
CA ILE A 41 -8.31 -3.56 0.23
C ILE A 41 -8.47 -3.57 -1.29
N ILE A 42 -9.69 -3.80 -1.79
CA ILE A 42 -10.00 -3.82 -3.22
C ILE A 42 -9.73 -2.46 -3.86
N ALA A 43 -10.12 -1.36 -3.21
CA ALA A 43 -9.85 -0.01 -3.71
C ALA A 43 -8.35 0.30 -3.79
N ALA A 44 -7.58 -0.04 -2.75
CA ALA A 44 -6.14 0.18 -2.75
C ALA A 44 -5.41 -0.70 -3.79
N ALA A 45 -5.86 -1.96 -3.94
CA ALA A 45 -5.31 -2.87 -4.93
C ALA A 45 -5.52 -2.38 -6.37
N ASP A 46 -6.64 -1.71 -6.64
CA ASP A 46 -6.98 -1.19 -7.95
C ASP A 46 -6.03 -0.04 -8.35
N ASP A 47 -5.88 0.93 -7.44
CA ASP A 47 -4.91 2.02 -7.59
C ASP A 47 -3.48 1.47 -7.81
N GLU A 48 -3.10 0.43 -7.07
CA GLU A 48 -1.78 -0.20 -7.15
C GLU A 48 -1.53 -0.90 -8.49
N ILE A 49 -2.51 -1.62 -9.03
CA ILE A 49 -2.40 -2.30 -10.33
C ILE A 49 -2.28 -1.30 -11.48
N ASP A 50 -2.97 -0.16 -11.39
CA ASP A 50 -2.93 0.90 -12.39
C ASP A 50 -1.70 1.83 -12.25
N THR A 51 -0.94 1.71 -11.16
CA THR A 51 0.24 2.55 -10.90
C THR A 51 1.32 2.35 -11.98
N GLY A 52 1.92 3.45 -12.41
CA GLY A 52 2.97 3.46 -13.42
C GLY A 52 4.24 2.72 -12.99
N LEU A 53 4.94 2.08 -13.94
CA LEU A 53 6.15 1.30 -13.66
C LEU A 53 7.24 2.07 -12.89
N ARG A 54 7.41 3.36 -13.21
CA ARG A 54 8.42 4.21 -12.56
C ARG A 54 8.10 4.44 -11.08
N GLU A 55 6.85 4.76 -10.79
CA GLU A 55 6.38 5.03 -9.43
C GLU A 55 6.47 3.78 -8.56
N LEU A 56 5.96 2.64 -9.07
CA LEU A 56 6.12 1.34 -8.40
C LEU A 56 7.59 1.03 -8.13
N PHE A 57 8.46 1.17 -9.13
CA PHE A 57 9.88 0.83 -8.99
C PHE A 57 10.61 1.69 -7.96
N PHE A 58 10.43 3.02 -7.97
CA PHE A 58 11.13 3.90 -7.04
C PHE A 58 10.57 3.80 -5.61
N SER A 59 9.27 3.60 -5.45
CA SER A 59 8.69 3.29 -4.15
C SER A 59 9.23 1.96 -3.61
N ALA A 60 9.34 0.95 -4.46
CA ALA A 60 9.90 -0.35 -4.09
C ALA A 60 11.40 -0.30 -3.81
N LEU A 61 12.15 0.52 -4.53
CA LEU A 61 13.57 0.79 -4.24
C LEU A 61 13.72 1.42 -2.86
N ALA A 62 12.88 2.40 -2.51
CA ALA A 62 12.89 3.01 -1.19
C ALA A 62 12.54 1.99 -0.09
N ALA A 63 11.55 1.12 -0.31
CA ALA A 63 11.23 0.03 0.62
C ALA A 63 12.42 -0.93 0.80
N GLY A 64 13.05 -1.33 -0.31
CA GLY A 64 14.23 -2.20 -0.30
C GLY A 64 15.41 -1.59 0.43
N PHE A 65 15.60 -0.27 0.34
CA PHE A 65 16.64 0.40 1.11
C PHE A 65 16.24 0.54 2.59
N ALA A 66 14.99 0.90 2.89
CA ALA A 66 14.50 1.04 4.26
C ALA A 66 14.58 -0.28 5.06
N ILE A 67 14.41 -1.43 4.40
CA ILE A 67 14.52 -2.75 5.04
C ILE A 67 15.92 -2.99 5.61
N THR A 68 16.96 -2.32 5.11
CA THR A 68 18.33 -2.52 5.60
C THR A 68 18.51 -1.95 6.99
N LEU A 69 17.63 -1.04 7.43
CA LEU A 69 17.59 -0.56 8.82
C LEU A 69 17.29 -1.70 9.79
N THR A 70 16.43 -2.65 9.41
CA THR A 70 16.12 -3.84 10.21
C THR A 70 17.38 -4.70 10.39
N PHE A 71 18.12 -4.99 9.32
CA PHE A 71 19.34 -5.78 9.41
C PHE A 71 20.45 -5.04 10.18
N LEU A 72 20.61 -3.74 9.92
CA LEU A 72 21.56 -2.86 10.62
C LEU A 72 21.34 -2.88 12.13
N ILE A 73 20.11 -2.59 12.57
CA ILE A 73 19.85 -2.46 14.00
C ILE A 73 19.88 -3.83 14.68
N TYR A 74 19.43 -4.89 14.01
CA TYR A 74 19.47 -6.24 14.57
C TYR A 74 20.90 -6.71 14.82
N ALA A 75 21.80 -6.57 13.83
CA ALA A 75 23.21 -6.95 13.99
C ALA A 75 23.95 -6.07 15.01
N SER A 76 23.66 -4.77 15.03
CA SER A 76 24.26 -3.86 16.01
C SER A 76 23.84 -4.19 17.44
N MET A 77 22.55 -4.44 17.66
CA MET A 77 22.02 -4.84 18.97
C MET A 77 22.54 -6.23 19.39
N TYR A 78 22.66 -7.15 18.44
CA TYR A 78 23.25 -8.47 18.69
C TYR A 78 24.69 -8.36 19.18
N ALA A 79 25.50 -7.50 18.56
CA ALA A 79 26.86 -7.26 19.02
C ALA A 79 26.93 -6.55 20.38
N GLU A 80 26.09 -5.53 20.61
CA GLU A 80 26.09 -4.75 21.86
C GLU A 80 25.67 -5.58 23.08
N TYR A 81 24.75 -6.53 22.90
CA TYR A 81 24.16 -7.32 23.98
C TYR A 81 24.63 -8.78 23.98
N ASP A 82 25.81 -9.07 23.41
CA ASP A 82 26.42 -10.41 23.39
C ASP A 82 25.47 -11.51 22.88
N GLY A 83 24.63 -11.17 21.91
CA GLY A 83 23.65 -12.08 21.31
C GLY A 83 22.42 -12.39 22.17
N ASP A 84 22.10 -11.57 23.18
CA ASP A 84 20.86 -11.74 23.96
C ASP A 84 19.64 -11.78 23.02
N PRO A 85 18.86 -12.87 23.01
CA PRO A 85 17.86 -13.10 21.99
C PRO A 85 16.70 -12.09 22.05
N ILE A 86 16.42 -11.52 23.21
CA ILE A 86 15.34 -10.55 23.38
C ILE A 86 15.85 -9.18 22.97
N LEU A 87 16.91 -8.70 23.62
CA LEU A 87 17.44 -7.35 23.41
C LEU A 87 17.87 -7.14 21.96
N SER A 88 18.50 -8.15 21.35
CA SER A 88 18.93 -8.10 19.94
C SER A 88 17.76 -7.82 19.00
N GLY A 89 16.61 -8.45 19.24
CA GLY A 89 15.45 -8.40 18.34
C GLY A 89 14.51 -7.21 18.54
N LEU A 90 14.56 -6.50 19.67
CA LEU A 90 13.57 -5.47 20.03
C LEU A 90 13.36 -4.39 18.97
N LEU A 91 14.43 -3.99 18.27
CA LEU A 91 14.38 -2.93 17.27
C LEU A 91 14.32 -3.44 15.83
N TYR A 92 14.31 -4.76 15.62
CA TYR A 92 14.15 -5.37 14.30
C TYR A 92 12.96 -4.79 13.49
N PRO A 93 11.79 -4.47 14.07
CA PRO A 93 10.66 -3.95 13.29
C PRO A 93 10.85 -2.58 12.63
N ILE A 94 11.91 -1.81 12.95
CA ILE A 94 12.05 -0.42 12.50
C ILE A 94 11.98 -0.28 10.98
N GLY A 95 12.66 -1.12 10.20
CA GLY A 95 12.62 -1.04 8.73
C GLY A 95 11.19 -1.23 8.19
N PHE A 96 10.46 -2.21 8.73
CA PHE A 96 9.07 -2.45 8.36
C PHE A 96 8.13 -1.31 8.75
N ILE A 97 8.36 -0.66 9.89
CA ILE A 97 7.59 0.52 10.31
C ILE A 97 7.75 1.66 9.30
N TYR A 98 8.98 1.92 8.84
CA TYR A 98 9.24 2.93 7.80
C TYR A 98 8.50 2.61 6.50
N ILE A 99 8.47 1.33 6.11
CA ILE A 99 7.83 0.87 4.87
C ILE A 99 6.32 1.00 4.96
N ILE A 100 5.69 0.38 5.97
CA ILE A 100 4.23 0.32 6.11
C ILE A 100 3.66 1.72 6.36
N LEU A 101 4.19 2.46 7.34
CA LEU A 101 3.67 3.79 7.65
C LEU A 101 4.07 4.84 6.61
N GLY A 102 5.19 4.62 5.90
CA GLY A 102 5.62 5.46 4.80
C GLY A 102 4.90 5.19 3.48
N GLY A 103 4.10 4.11 3.40
CA GLY A 103 3.39 3.72 2.18
C GLY A 103 4.32 3.29 1.05
N TYR A 104 5.48 2.70 1.38
CA TYR A 104 6.41 2.20 0.37
C TYR A 104 6.02 0.81 -0.12
N GLN A 105 6.35 0.52 -1.37
CA GLN A 105 5.95 -0.70 -2.06
C GLN A 105 6.82 -1.90 -1.64
N LEU A 106 6.30 -2.80 -0.82
CA LEU A 106 6.96 -4.05 -0.44
C LEU A 106 6.32 -5.26 -1.12
N TYR A 107 7.15 -6.15 -1.67
CA TYR A 107 6.69 -7.33 -2.41
C TYR A 107 5.75 -8.22 -1.58
N THR A 108 6.08 -8.44 -0.31
CA THR A 108 5.33 -9.35 0.57
C THR A 108 3.99 -8.75 1.00
N GLU A 109 3.86 -7.42 1.06
CA GLU A 109 2.58 -6.73 1.31
C GLU A 109 1.64 -6.85 0.09
N ASN A 110 2.22 -6.82 -1.10
CA ASN A 110 1.54 -7.02 -2.39
C ASN A 110 1.01 -8.46 -2.59
N THR A 111 1.14 -9.36 -1.60
CA THR A 111 0.56 -10.71 -1.65
C THR A 111 -0.88 -10.77 -1.19
N LEU A 112 -1.44 -9.66 -0.66
CA LEU A 112 -2.84 -9.59 -0.26
C LEU A 112 -3.73 -8.77 -1.21
N PRO A 113 -3.53 -7.45 -1.40
CA PRO A 113 -4.50 -6.64 -2.12
C PRO A 113 -4.63 -7.02 -3.61
N PRO A 114 -3.52 -7.08 -4.40
CA PRO A 114 -3.60 -7.48 -5.80
C PRO A 114 -4.09 -8.93 -6.01
N VAL A 115 -3.79 -9.84 -5.08
CA VAL A 115 -4.23 -11.24 -5.15
C VAL A 115 -5.74 -11.34 -4.94
N ALA A 116 -6.32 -10.54 -4.04
CA ALA A 116 -7.76 -10.48 -3.85
C ALA A 116 -8.49 -10.08 -5.14
N LEU A 117 -7.99 -9.07 -5.87
CA LEU A 117 -8.55 -8.68 -7.18
C LEU A 117 -8.48 -9.80 -8.21
N VAL A 118 -7.37 -10.51 -8.29
CA VAL A 118 -7.20 -11.63 -9.22
C VAL A 118 -8.15 -12.78 -8.86
N LEU A 119 -8.33 -13.11 -7.57
CA LEU A 119 -9.26 -14.17 -7.15
C LEU A 119 -10.71 -13.82 -7.49
N GLU A 120 -11.10 -12.55 -7.40
CA GLU A 120 -12.41 -12.04 -7.81
C GLU A 120 -12.56 -11.82 -9.33
N ARG A 121 -11.51 -12.11 -10.12
CA ARG A 121 -11.40 -11.85 -11.57
C ARG A 121 -11.62 -10.39 -11.96
N LEU A 122 -11.25 -9.48 -11.07
CA LEU A 122 -11.27 -8.03 -11.27
C LEU A 122 -9.95 -7.55 -11.88
N ALA A 123 -8.86 -8.29 -11.67
CA ALA A 123 -7.57 -8.09 -12.33
C ALA A 123 -7.06 -9.37 -13.01
N SER A 124 -6.17 -9.21 -14.00
CA SER A 124 -5.57 -10.32 -14.74
C SER A 124 -4.31 -10.85 -14.04
N LEU A 125 -4.00 -12.14 -14.21
CA LEU A 125 -2.76 -12.73 -13.71
C LEU A 125 -1.50 -12.02 -14.24
N PRO A 126 -1.41 -11.62 -15.53
CA PRO A 126 -0.27 -10.84 -16.00
C PRO A 126 -0.11 -9.50 -15.29
N ALA A 127 -1.20 -8.81 -14.97
CA ALA A 127 -1.15 -7.53 -14.24
C ALA A 127 -0.56 -7.71 -12.84
N LEU A 128 -1.00 -8.74 -12.11
CA LEU A 128 -0.43 -9.14 -10.82
C LEU A 128 1.07 -9.45 -10.94
N LEU A 129 1.45 -10.29 -11.90
CA LEU A 129 2.85 -10.66 -12.11
C LEU A 129 3.74 -9.46 -12.45
N ARG A 130 3.22 -8.46 -13.16
CA ARG A 130 3.93 -7.20 -13.41
C ARG A 130 4.20 -6.46 -12.11
N VAL A 131 3.18 -6.22 -11.29
CA VAL A 131 3.36 -5.52 -10.00
C VAL A 131 4.39 -6.26 -9.16
N TRP A 132 4.19 -7.57 -8.97
CA TRP A 132 5.12 -8.43 -8.24
C TRP A 132 6.56 -8.34 -8.74
N THR A 133 6.76 -8.43 -10.06
CA THR A 133 8.12 -8.41 -10.64
C THR A 133 8.77 -7.05 -10.45
N VAL A 134 8.04 -5.96 -10.72
CA VAL A 134 8.59 -4.59 -10.60
C VAL A 134 8.94 -4.27 -9.15
N VAL A 135 8.04 -4.60 -8.22
CA VAL A 135 8.24 -4.35 -6.80
C VAL A 135 9.38 -5.22 -6.25
N LEU A 136 9.42 -6.52 -6.57
CA LEU A 136 10.49 -7.40 -6.12
C LEU A 136 11.86 -6.95 -6.62
N ILE A 137 11.97 -6.57 -7.90
CA ILE A 137 13.22 -6.03 -8.46
C ILE A 137 13.60 -4.73 -7.76
N GLY A 138 12.65 -3.80 -7.55
CA GLY A 138 12.90 -2.56 -6.82
C GLY A 138 13.41 -2.83 -5.41
N ASN A 139 12.75 -3.70 -4.67
CA ASN A 139 13.14 -4.11 -3.32
C ASN A 139 14.56 -4.70 -3.30
N PHE A 140 14.91 -5.58 -4.25
CA PHE A 140 16.24 -6.17 -4.34
C PHE A 140 17.31 -5.14 -4.73
N VAL A 141 17.01 -4.21 -5.63
CA VAL A 141 17.95 -3.12 -5.96
C VAL A 141 18.19 -2.23 -4.74
N GLY A 142 17.14 -1.84 -4.01
CA GLY A 142 17.26 -1.07 -2.77
C GLY A 142 18.06 -1.80 -1.69
N GLY A 143 17.76 -3.09 -1.48
CA GLY A 143 18.46 -3.94 -0.51
C GLY A 143 19.93 -4.14 -0.88
N THR A 144 20.25 -4.25 -2.18
CA THR A 144 21.63 -4.29 -2.66
C THR A 144 22.39 -3.01 -2.31
N PHE A 145 21.78 -1.84 -2.49
CA PHE A 145 22.42 -0.57 -2.12
C PHE A 145 22.65 -0.47 -0.62
N GLY A 146 21.67 -0.85 0.20
CA GLY A 146 21.86 -0.84 1.64
C GLY A 146 22.90 -1.86 2.10
N ALA A 147 22.92 -3.08 1.54
CA ALA A 147 23.96 -4.07 1.81
C ALA A 147 25.37 -3.58 1.43
N LEU A 148 25.51 -2.84 0.32
CA LEU A 148 26.78 -2.24 -0.11
C LEU A 148 27.26 -1.20 0.90
N VAL A 149 26.35 -0.33 1.38
CA VAL A 149 26.66 0.64 2.44
C VAL A 149 27.13 -0.08 3.71
N LEU A 150 26.37 -1.07 4.17
CA LEU A 150 26.70 -1.85 5.36
C LEU A 150 28.07 -2.55 5.25
N ALA A 151 28.41 -3.08 4.07
CA ALA A 151 29.66 -3.80 3.86
C ALA A 151 30.91 -2.89 3.75
N PHE A 152 30.79 -1.67 3.22
CA PHE A 152 31.97 -0.90 2.80
C PHE A 152 32.15 0.48 3.44
N THR A 153 31.18 1.04 4.16
CA THR A 153 31.26 2.44 4.63
C THR A 153 31.58 2.59 6.12
N GLY A 154 31.77 1.48 6.86
CA GLY A 154 32.02 1.52 8.31
C GLY A 154 30.79 1.88 9.15
N VAL A 155 29.58 1.73 8.59
CA VAL A 155 28.32 1.90 9.34
C VAL A 155 28.19 0.86 10.43
N PHE A 156 28.63 -0.38 10.17
CA PHE A 156 28.83 -1.37 11.22
C PHE A 156 30.15 -1.12 11.96
N SER A 157 30.12 -1.25 13.29
CA SER A 157 31.36 -1.49 14.05
C SER A 157 31.97 -2.84 13.66
N PRO A 158 33.25 -3.10 13.95
CA PRO A 158 33.86 -4.41 13.71
C PRO A 158 33.06 -5.56 14.33
N GLU A 159 32.54 -5.39 15.53
CA GLU A 159 31.75 -6.38 16.26
C GLU A 159 30.39 -6.59 15.59
N ALA A 160 29.69 -5.51 15.21
CA ALA A 160 28.43 -5.58 14.49
C ALA A 160 28.58 -6.22 13.10
N SER A 161 29.72 -6.01 12.44
CA SER A 161 30.03 -6.64 11.14
C SER A 161 30.19 -8.16 11.25
N ILE A 162 30.79 -8.64 12.35
CA ILE A 162 30.90 -10.08 12.66
C ILE A 162 29.50 -10.63 12.93
N ALA A 163 28.74 -9.99 13.82
CA ALA A 163 27.36 -10.38 14.12
C ALA A 163 26.48 -10.43 12.87
N ALA A 164 26.57 -9.43 11.99
CA ALA A 164 25.84 -9.39 10.73
C ALA A 164 26.19 -10.58 9.82
N THR A 165 27.46 -10.98 9.79
CA THR A 165 27.92 -12.15 9.02
C THR A 165 27.34 -13.43 9.60
N ASP A 166 27.40 -13.61 10.91
CA ASP A 166 26.89 -14.81 11.60
C ASP A 166 25.36 -14.94 11.44
N ILE A 167 24.63 -13.84 11.60
CA ILE A 167 23.17 -13.77 11.39
C ILE A 167 22.82 -14.19 9.96
N ALA A 168 23.49 -13.62 8.95
CA ALA A 168 23.23 -13.93 7.56
C ALA A 168 23.62 -15.38 7.19
N MET A 169 24.73 -15.89 7.76
CA MET A 169 25.17 -17.27 7.55
C MET A 169 24.19 -18.30 8.11
N LYS A 170 23.48 -18.00 9.21
CA LYS A 170 22.41 -18.87 9.73
C LYS A 170 21.36 -19.21 8.67
N GLY A 171 21.02 -18.25 7.81
CA GLY A 171 20.10 -18.48 6.70
C GLY A 171 20.65 -19.48 5.67
N MET A 172 21.94 -19.37 5.35
CA MET A 172 22.65 -20.31 4.45
C MET A 172 22.77 -21.71 5.03
N GLU A 173 22.86 -21.84 6.35
CA GLU A 173 22.98 -23.11 7.07
C GLU A 173 21.62 -23.78 7.30
N THR A 174 20.51 -23.06 7.10
CA THR A 174 19.17 -23.59 7.29
C THR A 174 18.74 -24.42 6.07
N PRO A 175 18.20 -25.65 6.25
CA PRO A 175 17.72 -26.47 5.14
C PRO A 175 16.64 -25.79 4.30
N PHE A 176 16.63 -26.08 2.99
CA PHE A 176 15.70 -25.48 2.02
C PHE A 176 14.22 -25.53 2.46
N TRP A 177 13.75 -26.69 2.95
CA TRP A 177 12.36 -26.84 3.36
C TRP A 177 12.03 -26.13 4.66
N ASP A 178 13.00 -26.02 5.57
CA ASP A 178 12.84 -25.25 6.81
C ASP A 178 12.72 -23.76 6.48
N LEU A 179 13.59 -23.25 5.59
CA LEU A 179 13.49 -21.89 5.04
C LEU A 179 12.14 -21.64 4.37
N PHE A 180 11.66 -22.60 3.58
CA PHE A 180 10.36 -22.51 2.92
C PHE A 180 9.21 -22.36 3.92
N PHE A 181 9.12 -23.22 4.94
CA PHE A 181 8.03 -23.15 5.92
C PHE A 181 8.15 -21.96 6.86
N LYS A 182 9.37 -21.61 7.29
CA LYS A 182 9.62 -20.37 8.05
C LYS A 182 9.22 -19.13 7.24
N GLY A 183 9.54 -19.13 5.95
CA GLY A 183 9.07 -18.13 5.00
C GLY A 183 7.55 -18.12 4.85
N ALA A 184 6.89 -19.28 4.79
CA ALA A 184 5.43 -19.34 4.71
C ALA A 184 4.74 -18.71 5.92
N PHE A 185 5.24 -18.96 7.13
CA PHE A 185 4.71 -18.29 8.33
C PHE A 185 4.98 -16.78 8.33
N ALA A 186 6.17 -16.34 7.92
CA ALA A 186 6.44 -14.90 7.76
C ALA A 186 5.50 -14.25 6.73
N GLY A 187 5.25 -14.90 5.59
CA GLY A 187 4.31 -14.42 4.57
C GLY A 187 2.88 -14.28 5.10
N LEU A 188 2.43 -15.26 5.91
CA LEU A 188 1.13 -15.20 6.59
C LEU A 188 1.07 -14.00 7.55
N ILE A 189 2.12 -13.75 8.33
CA ILE A 189 2.19 -12.60 9.24
C ILE A 189 2.08 -11.29 8.46
N VAL A 190 2.87 -11.11 7.38
CA VAL A 190 2.85 -9.88 6.57
C VAL A 190 1.47 -9.64 5.96
N ALA A 191 0.85 -10.66 5.34
CA ALA A 191 -0.51 -10.54 4.82
C ALA A 191 -1.51 -10.20 5.94
N GLY A 192 -1.36 -10.77 7.12
CA GLY A 192 -2.18 -10.44 8.30
C GLY A 192 -2.04 -8.98 8.73
N VAL A 193 -0.82 -8.44 8.72
CA VAL A 193 -0.55 -7.03 9.03
C VAL A 193 -1.23 -6.11 8.02
N VAL A 194 -1.12 -6.40 6.72
CA VAL A 194 -1.80 -5.60 5.68
C VAL A 194 -3.30 -5.57 5.93
N TRP A 195 -3.92 -6.72 6.22
CA TRP A 195 -5.34 -6.77 6.57
C TRP A 195 -5.68 -5.89 7.78
N LEU A 196 -4.89 -6.02 8.86
CA LEU A 196 -5.10 -5.28 10.10
C LEU A 196 -4.83 -3.78 9.93
N ASP A 197 -3.92 -3.37 9.05
CA ASP A 197 -3.67 -1.97 8.72
C ASP A 197 -4.90 -1.33 8.05
N PHE A 198 -5.53 -2.02 7.07
CA PHE A 198 -6.80 -1.57 6.48
C PHE A 198 -7.96 -1.56 7.48
N ALA A 199 -7.92 -2.42 8.48
CA ALA A 199 -8.88 -2.45 9.58
C ALA A 199 -8.63 -1.36 10.65
N SER A 200 -7.46 -0.72 10.63
CA SER A 200 -7.04 0.26 11.64
C SER A 200 -7.39 1.70 11.27
N ARG A 201 -7.79 2.48 12.29
CA ARG A 201 -8.28 3.86 12.13
C ARG A 201 -7.25 4.93 12.46
N ASP A 202 -6.27 4.62 13.29
CA ASP A 202 -5.27 5.58 13.76
C ASP A 202 -3.83 5.05 13.61
N THR A 203 -2.88 5.98 13.52
CA THR A 203 -1.47 5.67 13.28
C THR A 203 -0.80 4.96 14.46
N ILE A 204 -1.24 5.18 15.70
CA ILE A 204 -0.63 4.55 16.88
C ILE A 204 -0.98 3.06 16.91
N THR A 205 -2.23 2.71 16.64
CA THR A 205 -2.67 1.31 16.49
C THR A 205 -1.91 0.63 15.35
N ARG A 206 -1.79 1.28 14.19
CA ARG A 206 -1.02 0.76 13.05
C ARG A 206 0.44 0.51 13.43
N PHE A 207 1.10 1.49 14.04
CA PHE A 207 2.46 1.36 14.54
C PHE A 207 2.60 0.15 15.48
N PHE A 208 1.71 0.01 16.46
CA PHE A 208 1.75 -1.08 17.44
C PHE A 208 1.56 -2.45 16.77
N LEU A 209 0.60 -2.57 15.84
CA LEU A 209 0.36 -3.81 15.11
C LEU A 209 1.55 -4.23 14.25
N VAL A 210 2.12 -3.27 13.50
CA VAL A 210 3.33 -3.49 12.69
C VAL A 210 4.49 -3.90 13.60
N TYR A 211 4.76 -3.14 14.66
CA TYR A 211 5.82 -3.44 15.61
C TYR A 211 5.70 -4.85 16.18
N MET A 212 4.53 -5.19 16.75
CA MET A 212 4.31 -6.49 17.38
C MET A 212 4.42 -7.65 16.38
N ALA A 213 3.85 -7.50 15.18
CA ALA A 213 3.88 -8.54 14.17
C ALA A 213 5.30 -8.80 13.64
N PHE A 214 6.06 -7.74 13.34
CA PHE A 214 7.42 -7.91 12.82
C PHE A 214 8.43 -8.28 13.90
N LEU A 215 8.14 -8.05 15.19
CA LEU A 215 8.96 -8.54 16.30
C LEU A 215 8.92 -10.08 16.39
N MET A 216 7.84 -10.71 15.90
CA MET A 216 7.76 -12.17 15.82
C MET A 216 8.78 -12.77 14.85
N ILE A 217 9.27 -12.02 13.86
CA ILE A 217 10.19 -12.53 12.85
C ILE A 217 11.51 -13.02 13.46
N PRO A 218 12.30 -12.19 14.17
CA PRO A 218 13.53 -12.65 14.82
C PRO A 218 13.24 -13.61 15.98
N PHE A 219 12.15 -13.42 16.72
CA PHE A 219 11.85 -14.22 17.92
C PHE A 219 11.36 -15.64 17.61
N ALA A 220 10.68 -15.83 16.47
CA ALA A 220 10.27 -17.14 15.99
C ALA A 220 11.22 -17.71 14.92
N ASP A 221 12.37 -17.06 14.70
CA ASP A 221 13.38 -17.47 13.72
C ASP A 221 12.81 -17.65 12.30
N LEU A 222 12.01 -16.67 11.88
CA LEU A 222 11.36 -16.65 10.57
C LEU A 222 12.16 -15.83 9.57
N PHE A 223 11.94 -16.07 8.28
CA PHE A 223 12.69 -15.43 7.20
C PHE A 223 11.77 -14.61 6.29
N HIS A 224 12.22 -13.40 5.97
CA HIS A 224 11.55 -12.48 5.07
C HIS A 224 12.41 -12.24 3.84
N VAL A 225 11.85 -12.45 2.65
CA VAL A 225 12.61 -12.55 1.39
C VAL A 225 13.47 -11.33 1.10
N VAL A 226 12.98 -10.12 1.39
CA VAL A 226 13.74 -8.88 1.14
C VAL A 226 14.88 -8.71 2.15
N VAL A 227 14.69 -9.18 3.40
CA VAL A 227 15.75 -9.19 4.43
C VAL A 227 16.79 -10.24 4.06
N SER A 228 16.36 -11.47 3.78
CA SER A 228 17.24 -12.57 3.35
C SER A 228 18.04 -12.24 2.08
N PHE A 229 17.43 -11.52 1.12
CA PHE A 229 18.17 -11.03 -0.05
C PHE A 229 19.24 -10.01 0.34
N THR A 230 18.92 -9.06 1.22
CA THR A 230 19.87 -8.06 1.72
C THR A 230 21.05 -8.72 2.47
N GLU A 231 20.76 -9.71 3.31
CA GLU A 231 21.75 -10.55 4.00
C GLU A 231 22.65 -11.29 3.01
N VAL A 232 22.08 -11.92 1.98
CA VAL A 232 22.86 -12.59 0.92
C VAL A 232 23.76 -11.60 0.19
N MET A 233 23.27 -10.41 -0.18
CA MET A 233 24.11 -9.41 -0.84
C MET A 233 25.25 -8.95 0.06
N TYR A 234 25.01 -8.80 1.37
CA TYR A 234 26.04 -8.49 2.35
C TYR A 234 27.11 -9.59 2.43
N LEU A 235 26.71 -10.87 2.48
CA LEU A 235 27.64 -12.00 2.45
C LEU A 235 28.45 -12.07 1.16
N VAL A 236 27.82 -11.77 0.01
CA VAL A 236 28.49 -11.73 -1.30
C VAL A 236 29.54 -10.64 -1.34
N PHE A 237 29.22 -9.43 -0.85
CA PHE A 237 30.18 -8.32 -0.81
C PHE A 237 31.35 -8.56 0.13
N ASN A 238 31.13 -9.32 1.22
CA ASN A 238 32.18 -9.75 2.13
C ASN A 238 32.92 -11.03 1.66
N GLY A 239 32.60 -11.57 0.48
CA GLY A 239 33.29 -12.74 -0.09
C GLY A 239 33.01 -14.06 0.63
N GLN A 240 31.95 -14.13 1.46
CA GLN A 240 31.61 -15.30 2.25
C GLN A 240 30.83 -16.34 1.44
N VAL A 241 29.96 -15.88 0.53
CA VAL A 241 29.05 -16.74 -0.24
C VAL A 241 29.00 -16.30 -1.70
N ALA A 242 28.92 -17.26 -2.62
CA ALA A 242 28.68 -16.98 -4.03
C ALA A 242 27.22 -16.55 -4.26
N LEU A 243 26.98 -15.52 -5.08
CA LEU A 243 25.63 -15.01 -5.35
C LEU A 243 24.65 -16.11 -5.76
N TYR A 244 25.06 -17.01 -6.65
CA TYR A 244 24.20 -18.12 -7.08
C TYR A 244 23.78 -19.03 -5.92
N ALA A 245 24.69 -19.34 -4.99
CA ALA A 245 24.39 -20.16 -3.82
C ALA A 245 23.38 -19.45 -2.91
N GLY A 246 23.63 -18.18 -2.56
CA GLY A 246 22.70 -17.40 -1.75
C GLY A 246 21.31 -17.25 -2.37
N MET A 247 21.25 -16.98 -3.68
CA MET A 247 19.96 -16.86 -4.38
C MET A 247 19.19 -18.18 -4.43
N SER A 248 19.85 -19.31 -4.72
CA SER A 248 19.19 -20.60 -4.91
C SER A 248 18.89 -21.35 -3.61
N GLN A 249 19.76 -21.25 -2.61
CA GLN A 249 19.69 -22.01 -1.37
C GLN A 249 18.99 -21.24 -0.25
N PHE A 250 19.10 -19.90 -0.24
CA PHE A 250 18.52 -19.07 0.82
C PHE A 250 17.35 -18.21 0.33
N VAL A 251 17.54 -17.35 -0.66
CA VAL A 251 16.48 -16.41 -1.10
C VAL A 251 15.30 -17.12 -1.73
N LEU A 252 15.53 -18.08 -2.64
CA LEU A 252 14.48 -18.78 -3.38
C LEU A 252 13.47 -19.52 -2.47
N PRO A 253 13.87 -20.38 -1.52
CA PRO A 253 12.90 -21.04 -0.64
C PRO A 253 12.11 -20.04 0.19
N VAL A 254 12.75 -18.96 0.69
CA VAL A 254 12.07 -17.92 1.47
C VAL A 254 11.07 -17.15 0.60
N LEU A 255 11.43 -16.81 -0.64
CA LEU A 255 10.53 -16.18 -1.60
C LEU A 255 9.28 -17.04 -1.81
N LEU A 256 9.46 -18.32 -2.17
CA LEU A 256 8.36 -19.26 -2.39
C LEU A 256 7.48 -19.41 -1.14
N GLY A 257 8.11 -19.52 0.03
CA GLY A 257 7.44 -19.57 1.32
C GLY A 257 6.58 -18.32 1.54
N ASN A 258 7.20 -17.13 1.54
CA ASN A 258 6.50 -15.86 1.76
C ASN A 258 5.32 -15.68 0.81
N THR A 259 5.50 -15.96 -0.49
CA THR A 259 4.43 -15.84 -1.49
C THR A 259 3.27 -16.79 -1.18
N ILE A 260 3.53 -18.07 -0.95
CA ILE A 260 2.49 -19.07 -0.68
C ILE A 260 1.79 -18.77 0.65
N GLY A 261 2.54 -18.40 1.68
CA GLY A 261 2.00 -18.02 2.99
C GLY A 261 1.06 -16.83 2.93
N GLY A 262 1.44 -15.78 2.21
CA GLY A 262 0.60 -14.59 2.02
C GLY A 262 -0.68 -14.88 1.23
N VAL A 263 -0.55 -15.57 0.09
CA VAL A 263 -1.69 -15.97 -0.76
C VAL A 263 -2.65 -16.91 -0.02
N LEU A 264 -2.13 -17.81 0.82
CA LEU A 264 -2.96 -18.75 1.59
C LEU A 264 -3.88 -18.00 2.56
N LEU A 265 -3.36 -17.03 3.31
CA LEU A 265 -4.18 -16.24 4.22
C LEU A 265 -5.30 -15.52 3.46
N VAL A 266 -4.98 -14.90 2.33
CA VAL A 266 -5.95 -14.22 1.47
C VAL A 266 -7.03 -15.17 1.00
N THR A 267 -6.63 -16.37 0.54
CA THR A 267 -7.55 -17.38 0.04
C THR A 267 -8.51 -17.83 1.14
N VAL A 268 -8.00 -18.07 2.36
CA VAL A 268 -8.80 -18.48 3.52
C VAL A 268 -9.76 -17.36 3.93
N VAL A 269 -9.24 -16.14 4.08
CA VAL A 269 -10.04 -14.96 4.46
C VAL A 269 -11.11 -14.70 3.40
N ASN A 270 -10.76 -14.74 2.11
CA ASN A 270 -11.71 -14.56 1.02
C ASN A 270 -12.77 -15.67 1.04
N TYR A 271 -12.37 -16.95 1.14
CA TYR A 271 -13.30 -18.10 1.20
C TYR A 271 -14.31 -17.99 2.35
N PHE A 272 -13.87 -17.61 3.55
CA PHE A 272 -14.79 -17.47 4.69
C PHE A 272 -15.68 -16.23 4.58
N GLN A 273 -15.18 -15.13 4.02
CA GLN A 273 -15.97 -13.91 3.82
C GLN A 273 -16.94 -14.01 2.64
N THR A 274 -16.69 -14.91 1.67
CA THR A 274 -17.57 -15.20 0.52
C THR A 274 -18.77 -16.09 0.85
N THR A 275 -19.06 -16.38 2.13
CA THR A 275 -20.28 -17.11 2.53
C THR A 275 -21.54 -16.25 2.32
N GLU A 276 -22.07 -16.35 1.10
CA GLU A 276 -23.43 -16.19 0.56
C GLU A 276 -24.20 -14.86 0.68
N ARG A 277 -24.01 -14.01 1.70
CA ARG A 277 -24.90 -12.83 1.89
C ARG A 277 -24.36 -11.46 1.48
N ARG A 278 -23.06 -11.34 1.18
CA ARG A 278 -22.39 -10.04 0.95
C ARG A 278 -22.14 -9.72 -0.52
N LEU A 279 -22.37 -10.69 -1.37
CA LEU A 279 -22.13 -10.58 -2.78
C LEU A 279 -23.34 -10.04 -3.56
N GLU A 280 -24.55 -9.97 -3.02
CA GLU A 280 -25.67 -9.43 -3.80
C GLU A 280 -25.55 -7.93 -4.06
N ASP A 281 -25.03 -7.16 -3.08
CA ASP A 281 -24.86 -5.69 -3.23
C ASP A 281 -23.60 -5.31 -4.01
N ALA A 282 -22.50 -6.08 -3.86
CA ALA A 282 -21.28 -5.87 -4.66
C ALA A 282 -21.36 -6.50 -6.08
N ARG A 283 -22.10 -7.61 -6.26
CA ARG A 283 -22.32 -8.23 -7.59
C ARG A 283 -23.29 -7.45 -8.45
N ARG A 284 -24.23 -6.66 -7.89
CA ARG A 284 -25.15 -5.87 -8.73
C ARG A 284 -24.44 -4.84 -9.61
N ASP A 285 -23.35 -4.24 -9.13
CA ASP A 285 -22.51 -3.33 -9.92
C ASP A 285 -21.24 -4.00 -10.51
N GLY A 286 -20.76 -5.10 -9.90
CA GLY A 286 -19.52 -5.78 -10.29
C GLY A 286 -19.65 -6.99 -11.22
N ALA A 287 -20.83 -7.65 -11.31
CA ALA A 287 -21.03 -8.83 -12.15
C ALA A 287 -20.92 -8.52 -13.65
N GLU A 288 -21.19 -7.28 -14.06
CA GLU A 288 -20.99 -6.81 -15.44
C GLU A 288 -19.50 -6.57 -15.78
N ARG A 289 -18.59 -6.57 -14.79
CA ARG A 289 -17.19 -6.13 -14.93
C ARG A 289 -16.14 -7.24 -14.75
N GLN A 290 -16.55 -8.47 -14.46
CA GLN A 290 -15.60 -9.57 -14.30
C GLN A 290 -14.93 -9.95 -15.61
N LEU A 291 -13.62 -10.19 -15.56
CA LEU A 291 -12.85 -10.66 -16.71
C LEU A 291 -13.32 -12.07 -17.12
N THR A 292 -13.40 -12.31 -18.42
CA THR A 292 -13.56 -13.68 -18.94
C THR A 292 -12.34 -14.52 -18.53
N ILE A 293 -12.48 -15.85 -18.51
CA ILE A 293 -11.36 -16.75 -18.15
C ILE A 293 -10.12 -16.46 -19.01
N ARG A 294 -10.31 -16.13 -20.29
CA ARG A 294 -9.22 -15.77 -21.19
C ARG A 294 -8.56 -14.44 -20.79
N GLU A 295 -9.34 -13.41 -20.51
CA GLU A 295 -8.80 -12.11 -20.08
C GLU A 295 -8.15 -12.18 -18.69
N TRP A 296 -8.68 -13.02 -17.82
CA TRP A 296 -8.10 -13.28 -16.51
C TRP A 296 -6.73 -13.97 -16.62
N LEU A 297 -6.61 -15.02 -17.45
CA LEU A 297 -5.36 -15.77 -17.61
C LEU A 297 -4.29 -15.04 -18.44
N ILE A 298 -4.70 -14.39 -19.53
CA ILE A 298 -3.76 -13.86 -20.55
C ILE A 298 -4.08 -12.42 -20.98
N GLY A 299 -5.01 -11.73 -20.31
CA GLY A 299 -5.36 -10.34 -20.63
C GLY A 299 -4.18 -9.38 -20.46
N GLY A 300 -4.23 -8.27 -21.18
CA GLY A 300 -3.14 -7.31 -21.28
C GLY A 300 -2.72 -6.70 -19.93
N LEU A 301 -1.45 -6.29 -19.89
CA LEU A 301 -0.74 -5.58 -18.81
C LEU A 301 -1.14 -4.10 -18.65
N ALA A 302 -1.93 -3.58 -19.58
CA ALA A 302 -2.39 -2.20 -19.65
C ALA A 302 -3.62 -2.13 -20.55
N GLY A 303 -4.70 -1.51 -20.08
CA GLY A 303 -5.72 -0.97 -20.98
C GLY A 303 -7.15 -1.50 -20.88
N ARG A 304 -7.56 -2.12 -19.77
CA ARG A 304 -8.96 -1.98 -19.34
C ARG A 304 -8.94 -1.44 -17.93
N ALA A 305 -9.09 -0.13 -17.81
CA ALA A 305 -9.31 0.50 -16.52
C ALA A 305 -10.52 -0.20 -15.89
N TYR A 306 -10.32 -0.74 -14.69
CA TYR A 306 -11.36 -1.32 -13.86
C TYR A 306 -12.40 -0.25 -13.45
N VAL A 307 -12.00 1.02 -13.52
CA VAL A 307 -12.82 2.20 -13.31
C VAL A 307 -13.11 2.88 -14.67
N PRO A 308 -14.37 3.24 -15.00
CA PRO A 308 -14.64 4.04 -16.18
C PRO A 308 -13.83 5.34 -16.09
N ALA A 309 -13.30 5.82 -17.22
CA ALA A 309 -12.74 7.16 -17.30
C ALA A 309 -13.70 8.13 -16.60
N ARG A 310 -13.21 8.89 -15.61
CA ARG A 310 -13.99 9.96 -14.98
C ARG A 310 -14.71 10.73 -16.10
N PRO A 311 -16.04 10.99 -16.01
CA PRO A 311 -16.73 11.77 -17.02
C PRO A 311 -16.16 13.20 -16.97
N GLY A 312 -15.15 13.47 -17.80
CA GLY A 312 -14.37 14.69 -17.67
C GLY A 312 -12.98 14.66 -18.30
N LYS A 313 -12.83 14.07 -19.49
CA LYS A 313 -11.97 14.62 -20.56
C LYS A 313 -12.10 13.78 -21.83
N GLU A 314 -12.54 14.45 -22.89
CA GLU A 314 -12.58 14.01 -24.29
C GLU A 314 -13.61 12.93 -24.65
N SER A 315 -14.89 13.30 -24.62
CA SER A 315 -15.80 12.94 -25.70
C SER A 315 -16.15 14.22 -26.47
N ARG A 316 -15.93 14.22 -27.78
CA ARG A 316 -16.47 15.26 -28.67
C ARG A 316 -17.99 15.21 -28.51
N LEU A 317 -18.59 16.35 -28.17
CA LEU A 317 -20.03 16.54 -28.18
C LEU A 317 -20.57 16.23 -29.59
N PRO A 318 -21.73 15.57 -29.73
CA PRO A 318 -22.39 15.44 -31.01
C PRO A 318 -22.90 16.83 -31.50
N GLU A 319 -22.83 17.05 -32.81
CA GLU A 319 -22.98 18.34 -33.53
C GLU A 319 -24.41 18.93 -33.59
N ASP A 320 -25.24 18.74 -32.58
CA ASP A 320 -26.67 19.08 -32.63
C ASP A 320 -27.13 20.09 -31.56
N GLN A 321 -26.19 20.81 -30.94
CA GLN A 321 -26.49 21.95 -30.04
C GLN A 321 -25.94 23.32 -30.48
N LEU A 322 -25.57 23.49 -31.75
CA LEU A 322 -25.19 24.79 -32.31
C LEU A 322 -26.39 25.71 -32.66
N GLY A 323 -27.61 25.40 -32.22
CA GLY A 323 -28.83 26.14 -32.59
C GLY A 323 -29.48 27.00 -31.50
N ILE A 324 -28.93 27.04 -30.28
CA ILE A 324 -29.61 27.65 -29.12
C ILE A 324 -28.97 28.98 -28.69
N GLU A 325 -27.66 29.16 -28.81
CA GLU A 325 -26.99 30.44 -28.47
C GLU A 325 -27.31 31.55 -29.48
N GLU A 326 -27.42 31.23 -30.78
CA GLU A 326 -27.77 32.21 -31.83
C GLU A 326 -29.22 32.73 -31.69
N ARG A 327 -30.09 32.01 -30.97
CA ARG A 327 -31.48 32.41 -30.70
C ARG A 327 -31.66 33.24 -29.43
N MET A 328 -30.66 33.31 -28.55
CA MET A 328 -30.71 34.13 -27.34
C MET A 328 -30.14 35.55 -27.55
N GLU A 329 -29.09 35.71 -28.37
CA GLU A 329 -28.54 37.04 -28.68
C GLU A 329 -29.48 37.91 -29.54
N ALA A 330 -30.35 37.30 -30.35
CA ALA A 330 -31.32 38.03 -31.16
C ALA A 330 -32.52 38.59 -30.36
N ARG A 331 -32.65 38.32 -29.06
CA ARG A 331 -33.82 38.72 -28.26
C ARG A 331 -33.54 39.74 -27.14
N TYR A 332 -32.27 40.07 -26.87
CA TYR A 332 -31.89 41.02 -25.79
C TYR A 332 -30.75 41.99 -26.17
N GLY A 333 -30.60 42.31 -27.45
CA GLY A 333 -29.61 43.27 -27.94
C GLY A 333 -30.19 44.63 -28.34
N SER A 334 -30.71 45.41 -27.38
CA SER A 334 -30.77 46.88 -27.49
C SER A 334 -31.23 47.48 -26.16
N ASP A 335 -30.31 47.98 -25.35
CA ASP A 335 -30.39 49.35 -24.80
C ASP A 335 -29.30 49.63 -23.76
N VAL A 336 -28.88 50.90 -23.77
CA VAL A 336 -28.09 51.63 -22.78
C VAL A 336 -26.56 51.59 -22.92
N THR A 337 -26.11 52.43 -23.85
CA THR A 337 -24.92 53.27 -23.71
C THR A 337 -25.11 54.37 -22.64
N ASP A 338 -23.99 54.77 -22.03
CA ASP A 338 -23.66 56.09 -21.47
C ASP A 338 -23.80 56.32 -19.95
N HIS A 339 -22.63 56.70 -19.38
CA HIS A 339 -22.29 57.44 -18.15
C HIS A 339 -21.27 56.65 -17.32
N GLY A 340 -20.06 57.11 -17.02
CA GLY A 340 -19.39 58.39 -17.15
C GLY A 340 -18.19 58.33 -16.18
N GLU A 341 -17.04 58.83 -16.61
CA GLU A 341 -15.76 58.84 -15.88
C GLU A 341 -15.84 59.55 -14.52
N HIS A 342 -15.03 59.11 -13.53
CA HIS A 342 -14.20 59.96 -12.65
C HIS A 342 -13.67 59.18 -11.42
N TYR A 343 -12.36 58.90 -11.36
CA TYR A 343 -11.40 59.53 -10.43
C TYR A 343 -10.03 58.87 -10.53
N ARG A 344 -8.98 59.68 -10.44
CA ARG A 344 -7.56 59.39 -10.66
C ARG A 344 -6.78 59.70 -9.38
N ASP A 345 -5.71 58.92 -9.16
CA ASP A 345 -4.50 59.16 -8.34
C ASP A 345 -4.60 59.34 -6.81
N GLY A 346 -3.64 58.73 -6.10
CA GLY A 346 -3.24 59.17 -4.75
C GLY A 346 -2.61 58.12 -3.83
N ASP A 347 -1.30 57.90 -4.03
CA ASP A 347 -0.27 57.76 -2.99
C ASP A 347 -0.02 56.46 -2.19
N ALA A 348 1.29 56.24 -2.06
CA ALA A 348 2.01 55.17 -1.39
C ALA A 348 2.59 55.67 -0.05
N GLU A 349 2.75 54.76 0.92
CA GLU A 349 3.76 54.78 2.02
C GLU A 349 3.59 53.44 2.77
N GLN A 350 4.49 52.46 2.66
CA GLN A 350 5.80 52.31 3.33
C GLN A 350 5.77 52.50 4.85
N THR A 351 5.68 51.40 5.61
CA THR A 351 6.37 51.27 6.90
C THR A 351 6.95 49.86 7.07
N SER A 352 8.27 49.85 7.25
CA SER A 352 9.08 48.78 7.80
C SER A 352 8.89 48.69 9.31
N ASP A 353 8.97 47.50 9.90
CA ASP A 353 9.70 47.37 11.16
C ASP A 353 10.24 45.95 11.40
N VAL A 354 11.48 45.94 11.87
CA VAL A 354 12.38 44.82 12.15
C VAL A 354 12.54 44.73 13.66
N ALA A 355 12.40 43.54 14.25
CA ALA A 355 12.98 43.17 15.55
C ALA A 355 12.62 41.70 15.85
N ASP A 356 13.38 40.88 16.57
CA ASP A 356 14.79 40.81 16.95
C ASP A 356 14.91 39.41 17.61
N TYR A 357 15.95 38.65 17.33
CA TYR A 357 16.20 37.32 17.93
C TYR A 357 17.15 37.50 19.12
N PRO A 358 16.91 36.89 20.29
CA PRO A 358 17.98 36.69 21.25
C PRO A 358 18.65 35.32 21.05
N LYS A 359 19.98 35.35 21.07
CA LYS A 359 20.91 34.22 21.20
C LYS A 359 21.36 34.08 22.66
N ASN A 360 21.71 32.83 23.01
CA ASN A 360 22.52 32.34 24.15
C ASN A 360 21.76 32.24 25.49
N GLU A 361 21.92 31.20 26.31
CA GLU A 361 23.10 30.36 26.62
C GLU A 361 22.81 28.85 26.70
#